data_AF-A0A1F9Z7D2-F1
#
_entry.id   AF-A0A1F9Z7D2-F1
#
_cell.length_a   1.000
_cell.length_b   1.000
_cell.length_c   1.000
_cell.angle_alpha   90.00
_cell.angle_beta   90.00
_cell.angle_gamma   90.00
#
_symmetry.space_group_name_H-M   'P 1'
#
loop_
_entity.id
_entity.type
_entity.pdbx_description
1 polymer ?
#
loop_
_entity_poly.entity_id
_entity_poly.type
_entity_poly.pdbx_seq_one_letter_code
_entity_poly.pdbx_strand_id
1 'polypeptide(L)' 'MATTIQLAPRTRDKLARLKSTQRETYDEVLNKLLALVPEGDEEGLYTQSFRVGLLSARLDLKEGRVIDHERVKKRLGL' A
#
# COMPACT_ATOMS: atom_id res chain seq x y z
N MET A 1 -2.19 21.43 10.91
CA MET A 1 -1.82 22.25 9.73
C MET A 1 -2.12 21.44 8.49
N ALA A 2 -2.60 22.08 7.41
CA ALA A 2 -2.90 21.38 6.16
C ALA A 2 -1.72 21.53 5.19
N THR A 3 -1.33 20.42 4.56
CA THR A 3 -0.30 20.40 3.51
C THR A 3 -0.96 20.14 2.16
N THR A 4 -0.46 20.75 1.10
CA THR A 4 -1.02 20.56 -0.26
C THR A 4 -0.27 19.44 -0.98
N ILE A 5 -1.02 18.49 -1.53
CA ILE A 5 -0.51 17.48 -2.47
C ILE A 5 -1.19 17.65 -3.83
N GLN A 6 -0.46 17.39 -4.91
CA GLN A 6 -1.00 17.44 -6.27
C GLN A 6 -1.49 16.05 -6.68
N LEU A 7 -2.75 15.96 -7.12
CA LEU A 7 -3.36 14.71 -7.56
C LEU A 7 -3.94 14.87 -8.96
N ALA A 8 -3.78 13.84 -9.79
CA ALA A 8 -4.50 13.77 -11.07
C ALA A 8 -6.02 13.75 -10.81
N PRO A 9 -6.85 14.39 -11.67
CA PRO A 9 -8.30 14.42 -11.49
C PRO A 9 -8.91 13.03 -11.34
N ARG A 10 -8.46 12.06 -12.14
CA ARG A 10 -8.89 10.66 -12.08
C ARG A 10 -8.62 10.01 -10.72
N THR A 11 -7.50 10.34 -10.08
CA THR A 11 -7.16 9.80 -8.75
C THR A 11 -8.05 10.41 -7.67
N ARG A 12 -8.27 11.73 -7.73
CA ARG A 12 -9.21 12.41 -6.82
C ARG A 12 -10.61 11.81 -6.93
N ASP A 13 -11.09 11.55 -8.13
CA ASP A 13 -12.43 10.97 -8.35
C ASP A 13 -12.53 9.53 -7.80
N LYS A 14 -11.45 8.74 -7.89
CA LYS A 14 -11.36 7.43 -7.23
C LYS A 14 -11.42 7.56 -5.71
N LEU A 15 -10.67 8.48 -5.13
CA LEU A 15 -10.70 8.75 -3.68
C LEU A 15 -12.09 9.19 -3.22
N ALA A 16 -12.77 10.03 -4.00
CA ALA A 16 -14.12 10.51 -3.69
C ALA A 16 -15.13 9.36 -3.60
N ARG A 17 -14.99 8.32 -4.43
CA ARG A 17 -15.84 7.11 -4.40
C ARG A 17 -15.55 6.18 -3.21
N LEU A 18 -14.38 6.32 -2.58
CA LEU A 18 -14.00 5.54 -1.39
C LEU A 18 -14.49 6.18 -0.09
N LYS A 19 -15.00 7.42 -0.15
CA LYS A 19 -15.62 8.07 1.00
C LYS A 19 -16.86 7.30 1.44
N SER A 20 -16.88 6.87 2.69
CA SER A 20 -18.00 6.22 3.35
C SER A 20 -19.15 7.19 3.63
N THR A 21 -18.84 8.49 3.77
CA THR A 21 -19.85 9.55 3.93
C THR A 21 -19.46 10.81 3.16
N GLN A 22 -20.42 11.70 2.90
CA GLN A 22 -20.14 12.99 2.24
C GLN A 22 -19.21 13.89 3.06
N ARG A 23 -19.22 13.77 4.40
CA ARG A 23 -18.42 14.61 5.31
C ARG A 23 -16.98 14.11 5.48
N GLU A 24 -16.72 12.84 5.16
CA GLU A 24 -15.38 12.28 5.27
C GLU A 24 -14.38 13.06 4.39
N THR A 25 -13.21 13.34 4.91
CA THR A 25 -12.17 14.09 4.22
C THR A 25 -11.30 13.16 3.39
N TYR A 26 -10.58 13.70 2.41
CA TYR A 26 -9.58 12.90 1.68
C TYR A 26 -8.45 12.44 2.61
N ASP A 27 -8.12 13.22 3.63
CA ASP A 27 -7.10 12.84 4.62
C ASP A 27 -7.53 11.60 5.41
N GLU A 28 -8.77 11.52 5.87
CA GLU A 28 -9.31 10.33 6.54
C GLU A 28 -9.29 9.09 5.62
N VAL A 29 -9.67 9.24 4.34
CA VAL A 29 -9.59 8.13 3.37
C VAL A 29 -8.15 7.69 3.14
N LEU A 30 -7.22 8.62 2.99
CA LEU A 30 -5.80 8.31 2.81
C LEU A 30 -5.24 7.61 4.04
N ASN A 31 -5.57 8.06 5.25
CA ASN A 31 -5.13 7.42 6.49
C ASN A 31 -5.69 5.99 6.63
N LYS A 32 -6.95 5.74 6.23
CA LYS A 32 -7.50 4.37 6.18
C LYS A 32 -6.71 3.47 5.24
N LEU A 33 -6.31 3.97 4.06
CA LEU A 33 -5.49 3.23 3.11
C LEU A 33 -4.07 2.98 3.65
N LEU A 34 -3.47 3.98 4.31
CA LEU A 34 -2.14 3.86 4.92
C LEU A 34 -2.12 2.84 6.06
N ALA A 35 -3.20 2.75 6.85
CA ALA A 35 -3.34 1.78 7.93
C ALA A 35 -3.33 0.31 7.45
N LEU A 36 -3.54 0.06 6.16
CA LEU A 36 -3.41 -1.29 5.59
C LEU A 36 -1.95 -1.74 5.49
N VAL A 37 -0.99 -0.81 5.55
CA VAL A 37 0.45 -1.11 5.55
C VAL A 37 0.93 -1.10 7.00
N PRO A 38 1.18 -2.28 7.61
CA PRO A 38 1.62 -2.36 9.00
C PRO A 38 2.92 -1.57 9.22
N GLU A 39 3.04 -0.98 10.41
CA GLU A 39 4.25 -0.26 10.83
C GLU A 39 5.29 -1.17 11.46
N GLY A 40 4.88 -2.39 11.80
CA GLY A 40 5.66 -3.39 12.51
C GLY A 40 4.84 -4.62 12.82
N ASP A 41 5.47 -5.58 13.47
CA ASP A 41 4.87 -6.82 13.98
C ASP A 41 5.44 -7.14 15.37
N GLU A 42 5.31 -8.39 15.81
CA GLU A 42 5.81 -8.88 17.11
C GLU A 42 7.34 -8.69 17.26
N GLU A 43 8.08 -8.55 16.16
CA GLU A 43 9.54 -8.32 16.16
C GLU A 43 9.92 -6.84 16.21
N GLY A 44 8.93 -5.94 16.14
CA GLY A 44 9.11 -4.49 16.28
C GLY A 44 8.79 -3.70 15.02
N LEU A 45 9.32 -2.48 14.94
CA LEU A 45 9.00 -1.52 13.88
C LEU A 45 9.75 -1.82 12.58
N TYR A 46 9.04 -1.70 11.47
CA TYR A 46 9.59 -1.82 10.14
C TYR A 46 10.37 -0.58 9.73
N THR A 47 11.46 -0.81 9.00
CA THR A 47 12.18 0.26 8.33
C THR A 47 11.34 0.82 7.17
N GLN A 48 11.60 2.06 6.79
CA GLN A 48 10.92 2.70 5.66
C GLN A 48 11.10 1.91 4.35
N SER A 49 12.32 1.41 4.09
CA SER A 49 12.61 0.60 2.90
C SER A 49 11.82 -0.71 2.90
N PHE A 50 11.68 -1.36 4.07
CA PHE A 50 10.87 -2.56 4.20
C PHE A 50 9.38 -2.27 3.94
N ARG A 51 8.82 -1.20 4.51
CA ARG A 51 7.41 -0.81 4.29
C ARG A 51 7.11 -0.58 2.80
N VAL A 52 8.01 0.08 2.07
CA VAL A 52 7.89 0.28 0.61
C VAL A 52 7.95 -1.05 -0.15
N GLY A 53 8.87 -1.94 0.22
CA GLY A 53 8.97 -3.28 -0.36
C GLY A 53 7.71 -4.12 -0.10
N LEU A 54 7.21 -4.12 1.13
CA LEU A 54 5.99 -4.83 1.52
C LEU A 54 4.77 -4.33 0.74
N LEU A 55 4.59 -3.02 0.61
CA LEU A 55 3.51 -2.45 -0.19
C LEU A 55 3.60 -2.90 -1.66
N SER A 56 4.80 -2.87 -2.24
CA SER A 56 5.03 -3.30 -3.62
C SER A 56 4.69 -4.79 -3.79
N ALA A 57 5.14 -5.64 -2.86
CA ALA A 57 4.83 -7.08 -2.88
C ALA A 57 3.33 -7.36 -2.76
N ARG A 58 2.60 -6.61 -1.92
CA ARG A 58 1.14 -6.73 -1.81
C ARG A 58 0.42 -6.32 -3.10
N LEU A 59 0.91 -5.29 -3.79
CA LEU A 59 0.39 -4.90 -5.10
C LEU A 59 0.70 -5.95 -6.16
N ASP A 60 1.90 -6.54 -6.14
CA ASP A 60 2.26 -7.63 -7.06
C ASP A 60 1.35 -8.85 -6.87
N LEU A 61 1.10 -9.24 -5.62
CA LEU A 61 0.18 -10.33 -5.31
C LEU A 61 -1.23 -10.04 -5.82
N LYS A 62 -1.74 -8.83 -5.58
CA LYS A 62 -3.08 -8.41 -6.06
C LYS A 62 -3.21 -8.46 -7.58
N GLU A 63 -2.13 -8.14 -8.29
CA GLU A 63 -2.08 -8.09 -9.75
C GLU A 63 -1.64 -9.44 -10.37
N GLY A 64 -1.46 -10.49 -9.56
CA GLY A 64 -1.04 -11.81 -10.01
C GLY A 64 0.41 -11.88 -10.51
N ARG A 65 1.24 -10.86 -10.19
CA ARG A 65 2.68 -10.83 -10.52
C ARG A 65 3.47 -11.67 -9.51
N VAL A 66 3.21 -12.96 -9.50
CA VAL A 66 3.88 -13.93 -8.62
C VAL A 66 4.93 -14.73 -9.37
N ILE A 67 5.92 -15.24 -8.64
CA ILE A 67 6.91 -16.17 -9.16
C ILE A 67 6.62 -17.56 -8.60
N ASP A 68 6.75 -18.57 -9.46
CA ASP A 68 6.59 -19.97 -9.08
C ASP A 68 7.68 -20.42 -8.07
N HIS A 69 7.28 -21.25 -7.11
CA HIS A 69 8.15 -21.70 -6.02
C HIS A 69 9.38 -22.47 -6.51
N GLU A 70 9.23 -23.34 -7.51
CA GLU A 70 10.35 -24.10 -8.07
C GLU A 70 11.34 -23.19 -8.79
N ARG A 71 10.82 -22.14 -9.44
CA ARG A 71 11.67 -21.11 -10.05
C ARG A 71 12.46 -20.31 -8.99
N VAL A 72 11.86 -20.05 -7.83
CA VAL A 72 12.55 -19.37 -6.71
C VAL A 72 13.66 -20.25 -6.16
N LYS A 73 13.38 -21.53 -5.87
CA LYS A 73 14.40 -22.50 -5.39
C LYS A 73 15.61 -22.55 -6.31
N LYS A 74 15.37 -22.75 -7.61
CA LYS A 74 16.43 -22.79 -8.63
C LYS A 74 17.26 -21.50 -8.65
N ARG A 75 16.64 -20.33 -8.44
CA ARG A 75 17.34 -19.05 -8.40
C ARG A 75 18.19 -18.89 -7.14
N LEU A 76 17.73 -19.42 -6.01
CA LEU A 76 18.41 -19.34 -4.72
C LEU A 76 19.41 -20.48 -4.47
N GLY A 77 19.45 -21.49 -5.35
CA GLY A 77 20.30 -22.67 -5.17
C GLY A 77 19.83 -23.58 -4.04
N LEU A 78 18.52 -23.58 -3.75
CA LEU A 78 17.85 -24.42 -2.75
C LEU A 78 17.20 -25.64 -3.39
#